data_AF-A0A1M4W0W7-F1
#
_entry.id   AF-A0A1M4W0W7-F1
#
_cell.length_a   1.000
_cell.length_b   1.000
_cell.length_c   1.000
_cell.angle_alpha   90.00
_cell.angle_beta   90.00
_cell.angle_gamma   90.00
#
_symmetry.space_group_name_H-M   'P 1'
#
loop_
_entity.id
_entity.type
_entity.pdbx_description
1 polymer ?
#
loop_
_entity_poly.entity_id
_entity_poly.type
_entity_poly.pdbx_seq_one_letter_code
_entity_poly.pdbx_strand_id
1 'polypeptide(L)'
;MSCKINHFSHGGFIEFDKGSFDNWCVFVTRANGDRFAPTDVQYFSRLKNLAKIYGARTIYNDFVVIYNRTGAEVDKNVLAVISALSRHYEDDSLEMEIWLNVLYAGMVAEENKENAVLKKRIKRLGMFQLLIENAEPEDAAVFSKGKKWKELDEIMKASGF
;
A
#
# COMPACT_ATOMS: atom_id res chain seq x y z
N MET A 1 -16.04 -6.99 -13.42
CA MET A 1 -15.15 -6.84 -14.58
C MET A 1 -13.82 -6.44 -13.98
N SER A 2 -12.75 -7.23 -14.17
CA SER A 2 -11.46 -6.90 -13.58
C SER A 2 -10.82 -5.72 -14.31
N CYS A 3 -10.13 -4.86 -13.58
CA CYS A 3 -9.46 -3.67 -14.10
C CYS A 3 -7.96 -3.80 -13.84
N LYS A 4 -7.18 -4.03 -14.90
CA LYS A 4 -5.72 -4.12 -14.80
C LYS A 4 -5.14 -2.74 -14.46
N ILE A 5 -4.31 -2.72 -13.43
CA ILE A 5 -3.66 -1.51 -12.92
C ILE A 5 -2.26 -1.39 -13.52
N ASN A 6 -1.44 -2.44 -13.40
CA ASN A 6 -0.05 -2.43 -13.87
C ASN A 6 0.46 -3.84 -14.22
N HIS A 7 1.51 -3.91 -15.05
CA HIS A 7 2.23 -5.12 -15.41
C HIS A 7 3.69 -5.04 -14.92
N PHE A 8 4.16 -6.13 -14.32
CA PHE A 8 5.51 -6.23 -13.77
C PHE A 8 6.46 -6.87 -14.78
N SER A 9 7.76 -6.55 -14.69
CA SER A 9 8.79 -7.05 -15.62
C SER A 9 8.89 -8.58 -15.70
N HIS A 10 8.58 -9.28 -14.61
CA HIS A 10 8.56 -10.75 -14.57
C HIS A 10 7.35 -11.40 -15.25
N GLY A 11 6.42 -10.63 -15.81
CA GLY A 11 5.23 -11.12 -16.51
C GLY A 11 3.94 -11.21 -15.68
N GLY A 12 4.03 -11.11 -14.35
CA GLY A 12 2.86 -10.92 -13.48
C GLY A 12 2.24 -9.52 -13.58
N PHE A 13 1.11 -9.30 -12.91
CA PHE A 13 0.36 -8.04 -12.95
C PHE A 13 -0.46 -7.81 -11.67
N ILE A 14 -0.92 -6.58 -11.50
CA ILE A 14 -1.82 -6.16 -10.42
C ILE A 14 -3.12 -5.61 -11.02
N GLU A 15 -4.25 -5.97 -10.41
CA GLU A 15 -5.58 -5.59 -10.88
C GLU A 15 -6.53 -5.30 -9.71
N PHE A 16 -7.58 -4.54 -9.99
CA PHE A 16 -8.79 -4.54 -9.17
C PHE A 16 -9.76 -5.59 -9.70
N ASP A 17 -10.42 -6.29 -8.79
CA ASP A 17 -11.55 -7.15 -9.14
C ASP A 17 -12.57 -7.21 -8.00
N LYS A 18 -13.69 -7.87 -8.24
CA LYS A 18 -14.75 -8.08 -7.25
C LYS A 18 -14.23 -8.88 -6.06
N GLY A 19 -14.18 -8.24 -4.90
CA GLY A 19 -13.95 -8.88 -3.62
C GLY A 19 -15.26 -9.29 -2.93
N SER A 20 -15.14 -9.64 -1.65
CA SER A 20 -16.29 -10.01 -0.81
C SER A 20 -17.19 -8.81 -0.46
N PHE A 21 -16.65 -7.59 -0.50
CA PHE A 21 -17.32 -6.38 -0.03
C PHE A 21 -17.60 -5.37 -1.14
N ASP A 22 -16.64 -5.16 -2.04
CA ASP A 22 -16.72 -4.18 -3.12
C ASP A 22 -15.96 -4.64 -4.37
N ASN A 23 -15.88 -3.77 -5.38
CA ASN A 23 -15.15 -4.01 -6.64
C ASN A 23 -13.71 -3.49 -6.62
N TRP A 24 -13.16 -3.18 -5.44
CA TRP A 24 -11.85 -2.55 -5.28
C TRP A 24 -10.81 -3.50 -4.65
N CYS A 25 -11.09 -4.80 -4.62
CA CYS A 25 -10.17 -5.76 -4.07
C CYS A 25 -8.93 -5.87 -4.96
N VAL A 26 -7.76 -5.67 -4.34
CA VAL A 26 -6.46 -5.71 -5.01
C VAL A 26 -6.01 -7.16 -5.15
N PHE A 27 -5.74 -7.58 -6.38
CA PHE A 27 -5.15 -8.88 -6.67
C PHE A 27 -3.79 -8.71 -7.34
N VAL A 28 -2.85 -9.57 -6.93
CA VAL A 28 -1.56 -9.76 -7.60
C VAL A 28 -1.57 -11.14 -8.24
N THR A 29 -1.31 -11.18 -9.54
CA THR A 29 -1.10 -12.41 -10.30
C THR A 29 0.37 -12.54 -10.64
N ARG A 30 0.99 -13.64 -10.22
CA ARG A 30 2.39 -13.96 -10.48
C ARG A 30 2.58 -14.45 -11.93
N ALA A 31 3.83 -14.48 -12.37
CA ALA A 31 4.21 -14.96 -13.70
C ALA A 31 3.75 -16.40 -14.00
N ASN A 32 3.66 -17.25 -12.97
CA ASN A 32 3.20 -18.63 -13.08
C ASN A 32 1.67 -18.76 -13.08
N GLY A 33 0.93 -17.65 -13.00
CA GLY A 33 -0.54 -17.63 -12.97
C GLY A 33 -1.14 -17.67 -11.56
N ASP A 34 -0.33 -17.81 -10.51
CA ASP A 34 -0.84 -17.81 -9.13
C ASP A 34 -1.38 -16.43 -8.77
N ARG A 35 -2.67 -16.38 -8.44
CA ARG A 35 -3.38 -15.15 -8.07
C ARG A 35 -3.71 -15.14 -6.59
N PHE A 36 -3.43 -14.02 -5.92
CA PHE A 36 -3.76 -13.84 -4.51
C PHE A 36 -4.11 -12.38 -4.20
N ALA A 37 -4.91 -12.18 -3.14
CA ALA A 37 -5.18 -10.86 -2.58
C ALA A 37 -4.21 -10.64 -1.38
N PRO A 38 -3.28 -9.66 -1.46
CA PRO A 38 -2.36 -9.41 -0.36
C PRO A 38 -3.09 -8.89 0.88
N THR A 39 -2.77 -9.42 2.06
CA THR A 39 -3.27 -8.89 3.33
C THR A 39 -2.34 -7.83 3.91
N ASP A 40 -2.89 -6.94 4.75
CA ASP A 40 -2.12 -5.89 5.44
C ASP A 40 -0.92 -6.47 6.20
N VAL A 41 -1.12 -7.58 6.93
CA VAL A 41 -0.03 -8.30 7.62
C VAL A 41 1.04 -8.79 6.64
N GLN A 42 0.67 -9.35 5.49
CA GLN A 42 1.64 -9.91 4.53
C GLN A 42 2.59 -8.83 4.01
N TYR A 43 2.08 -7.74 3.46
CA TYR A 43 2.95 -6.72 2.89
C TYR A 43 3.63 -5.87 3.97
N PHE A 44 3.02 -5.67 5.15
CA PHE A 44 3.71 -5.04 6.30
C PHE A 44 4.90 -5.88 6.77
N SER A 45 4.76 -7.19 6.89
CA SER A 45 5.87 -8.08 7.26
C SER A 45 7.02 -8.02 6.25
N ARG A 46 6.71 -7.98 4.95
CA ARG A 46 7.74 -7.85 3.90
C ARG A 46 8.42 -6.50 3.95
N LEU A 47 7.65 -5.40 4.04
CA LEU A 47 8.20 -4.05 4.14
C LEU A 47 9.05 -3.84 5.41
N LYS A 48 8.66 -4.42 6.54
CA LYS A 48 9.47 -4.37 7.78
C LYS A 48 10.79 -5.12 7.64
N ASN A 49 10.83 -6.21 6.87
CA ASN A 49 12.09 -6.90 6.58
C ASN A 49 12.97 -6.10 5.63
N LEU A 50 12.41 -5.53 4.55
CA LEU A 50 13.13 -4.63 3.65
C LEU A 50 13.64 -3.39 4.39
N ALA A 51 12.90 -2.87 5.37
CA ALA A 51 13.30 -1.74 6.20
C ALA A 51 14.56 -1.99 7.03
N LYS A 52 14.87 -3.26 7.37
CA LYS A 52 16.12 -3.63 8.05
C LYS A 52 17.34 -3.52 7.13
N ILE A 53 17.12 -3.60 5.82
CA ILE A 53 18.16 -3.57 4.78
C ILE A 53 18.34 -2.13 4.28
N TYR A 54 17.25 -1.49 3.84
CA TYR A 54 17.26 -0.19 3.14
C TYR A 54 16.92 1.01 4.04
N GLY A 55 16.54 0.75 5.29
CA GLY A 55 16.16 1.76 6.28
C GLY A 55 14.66 2.09 6.24
N ALA A 56 14.02 2.03 7.41
CA ALA A 56 12.58 2.26 7.55
C ALA A 56 12.15 3.67 7.12
N ARG A 57 12.98 4.69 7.40
CA ARG A 57 12.71 6.07 7.01
C ARG A 57 12.73 6.25 5.48
N THR A 58 13.63 5.55 4.79
CA THR A 58 13.72 5.57 3.31
C THR A 58 12.42 5.06 2.70
N ILE A 59 11.99 3.86 3.08
CA ILE A 59 10.74 3.26 2.59
C ILE A 59 9.54 4.12 2.92
N TYR A 60 9.49 4.70 4.14
CA TYR A 60 8.40 5.58 4.52
C TYR A 60 8.35 6.85 3.66
N ASN A 61 9.50 7.47 3.37
CA ASN A 61 9.57 8.67 2.53
C ASN A 61 9.10 8.36 1.10
N ASP A 62 9.53 7.24 0.52
CA ASP A 62 9.09 6.80 -0.82
C ASP A 62 7.58 6.54 -0.85
N PHE A 63 7.05 5.89 0.19
CA PHE A 63 5.61 5.73 0.37
C PHE A 63 4.90 7.09 0.43
N VAL A 64 5.44 8.08 1.16
CA VAL A 64 4.84 9.42 1.27
C VAL A 64 4.82 10.14 -0.09
N VAL A 65 5.86 9.96 -0.91
CA VAL A 65 5.91 10.48 -2.30
C VAL A 65 4.73 9.94 -3.11
N ILE A 66 4.45 8.64 -3.02
CA ILE A 66 3.32 7.99 -3.69
C ILE A 66 1.99 8.48 -3.11
N TYR A 67 1.84 8.42 -1.77
CA TYR A 67 0.65 8.84 -1.03
C TYR A 67 0.18 10.25 -1.42
N ASN A 68 1.10 11.20 -1.54
CA ASN A 68 0.79 12.59 -1.89
C ASN A 68 0.25 12.75 -3.32
N ARG A 69 0.54 11.79 -4.21
CA ARG A 69 0.08 11.78 -5.61
C ARG A 69 -1.14 10.90 -5.84
N THR A 70 -1.48 10.02 -4.89
CA THR A 70 -2.64 9.13 -5.03
C THR A 70 -3.96 9.91 -4.91
N GLY A 71 -4.85 9.71 -5.89
CA GLY A 71 -6.24 10.17 -5.84
C GLY A 71 -7.21 8.98 -5.93
N ALA A 72 -8.45 9.27 -6.34
CA ALA A 72 -9.48 8.26 -6.56
C ALA A 72 -9.32 7.47 -7.87
N GLU A 73 -8.44 7.89 -8.77
CA GLU A 73 -8.22 7.20 -10.04
C GLU A 73 -6.81 6.62 -10.12
N VAL A 74 -6.67 5.55 -10.91
CA VAL A 74 -5.36 5.00 -11.26
C VAL A 74 -4.67 5.95 -12.24
N ASP A 75 -3.53 6.49 -11.81
CA ASP A 75 -2.70 7.44 -12.54
C ASP A 75 -1.39 6.76 -12.95
N LYS A 76 -1.17 6.69 -14.26
CA LYS A 76 0.05 6.13 -14.86
C LYS A 76 1.32 6.86 -14.43
N ASN A 77 1.23 8.14 -14.08
CA ASN A 77 2.36 8.90 -13.56
C ASN A 77 2.79 8.39 -12.19
N VAL A 78 1.84 7.99 -11.34
CA VAL A 78 2.15 7.39 -10.03
C VAL A 78 2.80 6.02 -10.21
N LEU A 79 2.32 5.21 -11.16
CA LEU A 79 2.94 3.93 -11.51
C LEU A 79 4.39 4.11 -12.01
N ALA A 80 4.64 5.13 -12.84
CA ALA A 80 5.99 5.46 -13.30
C ALA A 80 6.90 5.91 -12.14
N VAL A 81 6.36 6.69 -11.20
CA VAL A 81 7.08 7.06 -9.97
C VAL A 81 7.43 5.83 -9.13
N ILE A 82 6.50 4.89 -8.95
CA ILE A 82 6.77 3.64 -8.23
C ILE A 82 7.90 2.86 -8.91
N SER A 83 7.84 2.69 -10.23
CA SER A 83 8.88 1.97 -10.97
C SER A 83 10.25 2.65 -10.84
N ALA A 84 10.29 3.98 -10.83
CA ALA A 84 11.53 4.72 -10.63
C ALA A 84 12.09 4.55 -9.20
N LEU A 85 11.26 4.71 -8.18
CA LEU A 85 11.65 4.55 -6.78
C LEU A 85 12.16 3.14 -6.49
N SER A 86 11.47 2.13 -7.03
CA SER A 86 11.76 0.71 -6.75
C SER A 86 13.14 0.29 -7.24
N ARG A 87 13.72 0.95 -8.24
CA ARG A 87 15.08 0.66 -8.75
C ARG A 87 16.19 0.94 -7.73
N HIS A 88 15.91 1.74 -6.70
CA HIS A 88 16.88 2.01 -5.63
C HIS A 88 17.04 0.86 -4.64
N TYR A 89 16.21 -0.18 -4.75
CA TYR A 89 16.19 -1.34 -3.86
C TYR A 89 16.94 -2.55 -4.42
N GLU A 90 17.88 -2.32 -5.35
CA GLU A 90 18.83 -3.33 -5.86
C GLU A 90 18.18 -4.69 -6.19
N ASP A 91 18.63 -5.78 -5.56
CA ASP A 91 18.12 -7.14 -5.78
C ASP A 91 16.64 -7.29 -5.38
N ASP A 92 16.15 -6.45 -4.47
CA ASP A 92 14.75 -6.40 -4.02
C ASP A 92 13.88 -5.46 -4.86
N SER A 93 14.39 -4.89 -5.97
CA SER A 93 13.67 -3.86 -6.74
C SER A 93 12.29 -4.32 -7.21
N LEU A 94 12.17 -5.56 -7.68
CA LEU A 94 10.90 -6.12 -8.14
C LEU A 94 9.93 -6.34 -6.98
N GLU A 95 10.43 -6.82 -5.84
CA GLU A 95 9.60 -7.01 -4.66
C GLU A 95 9.06 -5.67 -4.15
N MET A 96 9.92 -4.64 -4.10
CA MET A 96 9.50 -3.30 -3.70
C MET A 96 8.48 -2.71 -4.68
N GLU A 97 8.69 -2.89 -5.99
CA GLU A 97 7.73 -2.44 -7.00
C GLU A 97 6.35 -3.05 -6.78
N ILE A 98 6.29 -4.36 -6.49
CA ILE A 98 5.03 -5.06 -6.20
C ILE A 98 4.36 -4.45 -4.95
N TRP A 99 5.07 -4.31 -3.84
CA TRP A 99 4.47 -3.83 -2.59
C TRP A 99 4.06 -2.36 -2.64
N LEU A 100 4.82 -1.51 -3.32
CA LEU A 100 4.44 -0.12 -3.55
C LEU A 100 3.21 0.00 -4.47
N ASN A 101 3.09 -0.86 -5.49
CA ASN A 101 1.87 -0.96 -6.31
C ASN A 101 0.66 -1.44 -5.49
N VAL A 102 0.85 -2.42 -4.59
CA VAL A 102 -0.21 -2.90 -3.69
C VAL A 102 -0.69 -1.79 -2.75
N LEU A 103 0.24 -1.05 -2.13
CA LEU A 103 -0.09 0.11 -1.30
C LEU A 103 -0.82 1.19 -2.09
N TYR A 104 -0.34 1.49 -3.30
CA TYR A 104 -0.98 2.45 -4.19
C TYR A 104 -2.41 2.07 -4.55
N ALA A 105 -2.61 0.84 -5.03
CA ALA A 105 -3.93 0.31 -5.36
C ALA A 105 -4.85 0.30 -4.13
N GLY A 106 -4.32 -0.09 -2.96
CA GLY A 106 -5.06 -0.04 -1.70
C GLY A 106 -5.48 1.38 -1.30
N MET A 107 -4.66 2.39 -1.54
CA MET A 107 -5.02 3.79 -1.31
C MET A 107 -6.10 4.28 -2.28
N VAL A 108 -6.01 3.94 -3.57
CA VAL A 108 -7.05 4.25 -4.56
C VAL A 108 -8.38 3.59 -4.17
N ALA A 109 -8.36 2.34 -3.69
CA ALA A 109 -9.55 1.66 -3.17
C ALA A 109 -10.17 2.42 -1.99
N GLU A 110 -9.37 2.84 -1.01
CA GLU A 110 -9.86 3.61 0.15
C GLU A 110 -10.42 4.98 -0.25
N GLU A 111 -9.87 5.64 -1.29
CA GLU A 111 -10.42 6.88 -1.84
C GLU A 111 -11.84 6.69 -2.41
N ASN A 112 -12.12 5.54 -3.01
CA ASN A 112 -13.42 5.23 -3.61
C ASN A 112 -14.42 4.57 -2.66
N LYS A 113 -13.98 4.16 -1.47
CA LYS A 113 -14.85 3.51 -0.50
C LYS A 113 -15.95 4.45 -0.03
N GLU A 114 -17.20 4.00 -0.18
CA GLU A 114 -18.37 4.75 0.22
C GLU A 114 -18.36 4.99 1.74
N ASN A 115 -18.74 6.19 2.17
CA ASN A 115 -18.78 6.60 3.58
C ASN A 115 -17.43 6.56 4.34
N ALA A 116 -16.31 6.22 3.69
CA ALA A 116 -15.00 6.34 4.31
C ALA A 116 -14.64 7.82 4.51
N VAL A 117 -14.50 8.25 5.76
CA VAL A 117 -14.17 9.64 6.11
C VAL A 117 -12.66 9.90 5.99
N LEU A 118 -11.83 8.94 6.40
CA LEU A 118 -10.37 9.09 6.45
C LEU A 118 -9.66 8.71 5.14
N LYS A 119 -10.35 7.97 4.26
CA LYS A 119 -9.85 7.57 2.93
C LYS A 119 -8.43 6.98 3.02
N LYS A 120 -7.53 7.33 2.10
CA LYS A 120 -6.15 6.82 2.07
C LYS A 120 -5.32 7.11 3.33
N ARG A 121 -5.74 8.04 4.22
CA ARG A 121 -5.01 8.34 5.46
C ARG A 121 -4.88 7.13 6.37
N ILE A 122 -5.84 6.17 6.31
CA ILE A 122 -5.73 4.89 7.02
C ILE A 122 -4.47 4.12 6.61
N LYS A 123 -4.17 4.07 5.31
CA LYS A 123 -2.96 3.39 4.81
C LYS A 123 -1.68 4.12 5.26
N ARG A 124 -1.71 5.46 5.32
CA ARG A 124 -0.57 6.23 5.86
C ARG A 124 -0.36 6.01 7.35
N LEU A 125 -1.44 5.90 8.13
CA LEU A 125 -1.34 5.57 9.55
C LEU A 125 -0.67 4.20 9.74
N GLY A 126 -1.15 3.14 9.08
CA GLY A 126 -0.53 1.82 9.18
C GLY A 126 0.96 1.82 8.79
N MET A 127 1.33 2.50 7.71
CA MET A 127 2.73 2.65 7.30
C MET A 127 3.58 3.46 8.29
N PHE A 128 3.01 4.50 8.90
CA PHE A 128 3.70 5.29 9.93
C PHE A 128 3.96 4.44 11.19
N GLN A 129 2.95 3.73 11.67
CA GLN A 129 3.09 2.84 12.81
C GLN A 129 4.14 1.76 12.56
N LEU A 130 4.09 1.13 11.38
CA LEU A 130 5.04 0.08 10.99
C LEU A 130 6.48 0.58 10.91
N LEU A 131 6.73 1.66 10.17
CA LEU A 131 8.09 2.07 9.78
C LEU A 131 8.69 3.15 10.68
N ILE A 132 7.87 3.98 11.31
CA ILE A 132 8.33 5.09 12.16
C ILE A 132 8.20 4.73 13.63
N GLU A 133 7.06 4.16 14.04
CA GLU A 133 6.86 3.71 15.43
C GLU A 133 7.40 2.29 15.67
N ASN A 134 7.87 1.60 14.62
CA ASN A 134 8.39 0.24 14.67
C ASN A 134 7.40 -0.78 15.26
N ALA A 135 6.09 -0.57 15.06
CA ALA A 135 5.04 -1.49 15.46
C ALA A 135 5.20 -2.86 14.77
N GLU A 136 4.65 -3.92 15.39
CA GLU A 136 4.58 -5.22 14.73
C GLU A 136 3.57 -5.22 13.56
N PRO A 137 3.85 -5.96 12.47
CA PRO A 137 2.97 -6.01 11.30
C PRO A 137 1.53 -6.35 11.64
N GLU A 138 1.32 -7.29 12.56
CA GLU A 138 0.02 -7.74 13.05
C GLU A 138 -0.73 -6.61 13.75
N ASP A 139 -0.04 -5.87 14.62
CA ASP A 139 -0.63 -4.77 15.38
C ASP A 139 -1.00 -3.59 14.46
N ALA A 140 -0.08 -3.19 13.57
CA ALA A 140 -0.31 -2.11 12.62
C ALA A 140 -1.47 -2.44 11.65
N ALA A 141 -1.58 -3.69 11.21
CA ALA A 141 -2.64 -4.13 10.28
C ALA A 141 -4.05 -4.07 10.88
N VAL A 142 -4.18 -4.21 12.20
CA VAL A 142 -5.50 -4.22 12.87
C VAL A 142 -5.78 -2.99 13.71
N PHE A 143 -4.81 -2.08 13.86
CA PHE A 143 -4.88 -0.93 14.77
C PHE A 143 -6.16 -0.09 14.61
N SER A 144 -6.57 0.18 13.36
CA SER A 144 -7.74 1.02 13.07
C SER A 144 -9.07 0.30 13.23
N LYS A 145 -9.08 -1.03 13.38
CA LYS A 145 -10.30 -1.84 13.40
C LYS A 145 -11.13 -1.53 14.66
N GLY A 146 -12.39 -1.13 14.45
CA GLY A 146 -13.32 -0.82 15.54
C GLY A 146 -13.13 0.56 16.18
N LYS A 147 -12.11 1.34 15.79
CA LYS A 147 -11.91 2.70 16.28
C LYS A 147 -12.79 3.70 15.56
N LYS A 148 -13.17 4.79 16.25
CA LYS A 148 -13.94 5.88 15.64
C LYS A 148 -13.01 6.73 14.77
N TRP A 149 -13.51 7.22 13.65
CA TRP A 149 -12.70 8.01 12.73
C TRP A 149 -12.13 9.28 13.37
N LYS A 150 -12.84 9.89 14.33
CA LYS A 150 -12.37 11.09 15.06
C LYS A 150 -11.13 10.83 15.91
N GLU A 151 -11.11 9.69 16.60
CA GLU A 151 -9.95 9.25 17.40
C GLU A 151 -8.73 9.04 16.48
N LEU A 152 -8.94 8.36 15.36
CA LEU A 152 -7.89 8.14 14.38
C LEU A 152 -7.38 9.44 13.75
N ASP A 153 -8.29 10.39 13.45
CA ASP A 153 -7.92 11.71 12.93
C ASP A 153 -7.04 12.50 13.90
N GLU A 154 -7.35 12.46 15.20
CA GLU A 154 -6.55 13.10 16.25
C GLU A 154 -5.15 12.48 16.34
N ILE A 155 -5.05 11.15 16.29
CA ILE A 155 -3.76 10.44 16.27
C ILE A 155 -2.94 10.85 15.05
N MET A 156 -3.52 10.83 13.85
CA MET A 156 -2.82 11.21 12.61
C MET A 156 -2.29 12.65 12.67
N LYS A 157 -3.11 13.59 13.17
CA LYS A 157 -2.73 14.99 13.34
C LYS A 157 -1.57 15.15 14.32
N ALA A 158 -1.59 14.42 15.44
CA ALA A 158 -0.50 14.41 16.40
C ALA A 158 0.81 13.84 15.80
N SER A 159 0.69 12.86 14.90
CA SER A 159 1.80 12.30 14.12
C SER A 159 2.22 13.18 12.93
N GLY A 160 1.57 14.33 12.70
CA GLY A 160 1.94 15.33 11.71
C GLY A 160 1.31 15.16 10.33
N PHE A 161 0.14 14.49 10.19
CA PHE A 161 -0.54 14.31 8.90
C PHE A 161 -2.07 14.10 8.90
#